data_AF-A0A369Q0Y0-F1
#
_entry.id   AF-A0A369Q0Y0-F1
#
_cell.length_a   1.000
_cell.length_b   1.000
_cell.length_c   1.000
_cell.angle_alpha   90.00
_cell.angle_beta   90.00
_cell.angle_gamma   90.00
#
_symmetry.space_group_name_H-M   'P 1'
#
loop_
_entity.id
_entity.type
_entity.pdbx_description
1 polymer ?
#
loop_
_entity_poly.entity_id
_entity_poly.type
_entity_poly.pdbx_seq_one_letter_code
_entity_poly.pdbx_strand_id
1 'polypeptide(L)'
;MTLLSLTNINKKYGSHEVLNFGEWKINNGIYWLKGGNGTGKSTLFRIISGQTPFKGEVELNGINLKEEPIKFRSKISFAEAEPQYPLFIAGNELIGFYIEARKAERKQANEFANYFGLTAFLQNKIGSYSSGMLKKLSLICAFIGNPDLYVLDEPLITIDVASADKLYALIKEKSLQGKGFLLSSHQEVSNDKLKLDNVFQIIDKQIVKH
;
A
#
# COMPACT_ATOMS: atom_id res chain seq x y z
N MET A 1 -16.15 4.33 -13.18
CA MET A 1 -16.72 3.44 -12.14
C MET A 1 -15.87 3.61 -10.90
N THR A 2 -16.50 3.81 -9.75
CA THR A 2 -15.81 4.05 -8.46
C THR A 2 -15.03 2.81 -8.04
N LEU A 3 -13.73 2.96 -7.79
CA LEU A 3 -12.88 1.89 -7.27
C LEU A 3 -13.05 1.78 -5.75
N LEU A 4 -12.87 2.89 -5.03
CA LEU A 4 -12.88 2.93 -3.57
C LEU A 4 -13.81 4.05 -3.10
N SER A 5 -14.66 3.74 -2.12
CA SER A 5 -15.54 4.69 -1.43
C SER A 5 -15.37 4.58 0.08
N LEU A 6 -15.37 5.73 0.76
CA LEU A 6 -15.34 5.85 2.21
C LEU A 6 -16.45 6.81 2.62
N THR A 7 -17.31 6.37 3.55
CA THR A 7 -18.51 7.11 3.97
C THR A 7 -18.57 7.23 5.49
N ASN A 8 -18.81 8.44 5.99
CA ASN A 8 -18.95 8.81 7.40
C ASN A 8 -17.80 8.27 8.28
N ILE A 9 -16.55 8.46 7.82
CA ILE A 9 -15.38 7.93 8.50
C ILE A 9 -15.06 8.75 9.73
N ASN A 10 -14.97 8.07 10.87
CA ASN A 10 -14.42 8.64 12.09
C ASN A 10 -13.42 7.66 12.74
N LYS A 11 -12.22 8.15 13.06
CA LYS A 11 -11.16 7.38 13.72
C LYS A 11 -10.54 8.18 14.85
N LYS A 12 -10.52 7.57 16.03
CA LYS A 12 -9.87 8.07 17.24
C LYS A 12 -8.94 7.02 17.85
N TYR A 13 -7.91 7.49 18.55
CA TYR A 13 -7.09 6.71 19.48
C TYR A 13 -7.23 7.33 20.86
N GLY A 14 -7.94 6.66 21.76
CA GLY A 14 -8.40 7.28 23.01
C GLY A 14 -9.29 8.49 22.72
N SER A 15 -8.96 9.64 23.32
CA SER A 15 -9.64 10.91 23.10
C SER A 15 -9.19 11.65 21.83
N HIS A 16 -8.05 11.27 21.24
CA HIS A 16 -7.47 11.97 20.11
C HIS A 16 -8.10 11.50 18.80
N GLU A 17 -8.83 12.41 18.15
CA GLU A 17 -9.44 12.17 16.84
C GLU A 17 -8.47 12.51 15.70
N VAL A 18 -8.25 11.53 14.82
CA VAL A 18 -7.26 11.59 13.73
C VAL A 18 -7.93 11.84 12.37
N LEU A 19 -9.09 11.23 12.12
CA LEU A 19 -9.84 11.37 10.88
C LEU A 19 -11.33 11.55 11.19
N ASN A 20 -11.98 12.47 10.50
CA ASN A 20 -13.42 12.70 10.61
C ASN A 20 -13.95 13.35 9.33
N PHE A 21 -14.51 12.59 8.39
CA PHE A 21 -14.98 13.13 7.10
C PHE A 21 -16.21 12.41 6.57
N GLY A 22 -16.99 13.11 5.74
CA GLY A 22 -18.29 12.64 5.24
C GLY A 22 -18.21 11.65 4.09
N GLU A 23 -17.63 12.04 2.96
CA GLU A 23 -17.50 11.14 1.80
C GLU A 23 -16.18 11.37 1.08
N TRP A 24 -15.52 10.29 0.69
CA TRP A 24 -14.37 10.34 -0.21
C TRP A 24 -14.41 9.14 -1.17
N LYS A 25 -14.23 9.42 -2.47
CA LYS A 25 -14.32 8.43 -3.54
C LYS A 25 -13.17 8.63 -4.54
N ILE A 26 -12.65 7.52 -5.04
CA ILE A 26 -11.66 7.52 -6.12
C ILE A 26 -12.01 6.45 -7.17
N ASN A 27 -11.68 6.71 -8.42
CA ASN A 27 -11.76 5.74 -9.52
C ASN A 27 -10.41 5.00 -9.66
N ASN A 28 -10.28 4.08 -10.62
CA ASN A 28 -8.97 3.55 -11.00
C ASN A 28 -8.04 4.70 -11.42
N GLY A 29 -6.79 4.65 -10.96
CA GLY A 29 -5.81 5.70 -11.15
C GLY A 29 -4.71 5.66 -10.10
N ILE A 30 -3.77 6.59 -10.20
CA ILE A 30 -2.65 6.78 -9.28
C ILE A 30 -2.86 8.07 -8.50
N TYR A 31 -2.97 7.93 -7.18
CA TYR A 31 -3.25 9.04 -6.29
C TYR A 31 -2.14 9.19 -5.26
N TRP A 32 -1.77 10.44 -4.99
CA TRP A 32 -0.80 10.77 -3.95
C TRP A 32 -1.49 11.48 -2.80
N LEU A 33 -1.30 10.96 -1.59
CA LEU A 33 -1.71 11.58 -0.35
C LEU A 33 -0.51 12.32 0.26
N LYS A 34 -0.47 13.63 0.07
CA LYS A 34 0.56 14.52 0.63
C LYS A 34 0.21 14.90 2.07
N GLY A 35 1.23 15.15 2.89
CA GLY A 35 1.04 15.71 4.23
C GLY A 35 2.23 15.45 5.15
N GLY A 36 2.37 16.28 6.19
CA GLY A 36 3.41 16.14 7.21
C GLY A 36 3.28 14.86 8.05
N ASN A 37 4.26 14.63 8.92
CA ASN A 37 4.20 13.52 9.88
C ASN A 37 3.01 13.71 10.82
N GLY A 38 2.30 12.63 11.15
CA GLY A 38 1.19 12.68 12.11
C GLY A 38 -0.13 13.23 11.56
N THR A 39 -0.25 13.57 10.27
CA THR A 39 -1.52 14.08 9.71
C THR A 39 -2.61 13.00 9.53
N GLY A 40 -2.30 11.72 9.78
CA GLY A 40 -3.27 10.62 9.68
C GLY A 40 -3.21 9.79 8.39
N LYS A 41 -2.19 9.98 7.52
CA LYS A 41 -2.02 9.21 6.27
C LYS A 41 -1.98 7.69 6.51
N SER A 42 -1.06 7.24 7.36
CA SER A 42 -0.94 5.81 7.72
C SER A 42 -2.21 5.29 8.41
N THR A 43 -2.90 6.14 9.17
CA THR A 43 -4.19 5.78 9.78
C THR A 43 -5.26 5.55 8.71
N LEU A 44 -5.37 6.44 7.72
CA LEU A 44 -6.28 6.27 6.58
C LEU A 44 -5.96 4.98 5.81
N PHE A 45 -4.67 4.74 5.53
CA PHE A 45 -4.24 3.54 4.82
C PHE A 45 -4.54 2.25 5.61
N ARG A 46 -4.37 2.25 6.93
CA ARG A 46 -4.77 1.13 7.80
C ARG A 46 -6.28 0.92 7.86
N ILE A 47 -7.09 1.97 7.74
CA ILE A 47 -8.55 1.84 7.61
C ILE A 47 -8.88 1.17 6.28
N ILE A 48 -8.34 1.69 5.19
CA ILE A 48 -8.59 1.20 3.83
C ILE A 48 -8.13 -0.26 3.68
N SER A 49 -7.03 -0.66 4.31
CA SER A 49 -6.55 -2.05 4.30
C SER A 49 -7.25 -2.96 5.32
N GLY A 50 -8.16 -2.43 6.13
CA GLY A 50 -8.89 -3.16 7.16
C GLY A 50 -8.05 -3.57 8.38
N GLN A 51 -6.92 -2.93 8.62
CA GLN A 51 -6.00 -3.25 9.71
C GLN A 51 -6.29 -2.52 11.02
N THR A 52 -7.21 -1.56 11.03
CA THR A 52 -7.59 -0.86 12.27
C THR A 52 -9.11 -0.66 12.38
N PRO A 53 -9.70 -0.70 13.59
CA PRO A 53 -11.12 -0.41 13.78
C PRO A 53 -11.47 1.04 13.43
N PHE A 54 -12.66 1.29 12.89
CA PHE A 54 -13.15 2.62 12.50
C PHE A 54 -14.69 2.69 12.51
N LYS A 55 -15.25 3.90 12.60
CA LYS A 55 -16.67 4.19 12.33
C LYS A 55 -16.86 4.61 10.88
N GLY A 56 -18.03 4.34 10.32
CA GLY A 56 -18.34 4.55 8.89
C GLY A 56 -18.19 3.27 8.06
N GLU A 57 -18.10 3.43 6.75
CA GLU A 57 -18.09 2.35 5.76
C GLU A 57 -16.95 2.54 4.76
N VAL A 58 -16.40 1.41 4.29
CA VAL A 58 -15.38 1.37 3.23
C VAL A 58 -15.80 0.31 2.24
N GLU A 59 -15.85 0.66 0.96
CA GLU A 59 -16.15 -0.28 -0.12
C GLU A 59 -15.08 -0.22 -1.22
N LEU A 60 -14.76 -1.38 -1.78
CA LEU A 60 -13.83 -1.53 -2.89
C LEU A 60 -14.53 -2.33 -4.00
N ASN A 61 -14.73 -1.71 -5.17
CA ASN A 61 -15.50 -2.29 -6.28
C ASN A 61 -16.88 -2.79 -5.83
N GLY A 62 -17.55 -2.03 -4.95
CA GLY A 62 -18.86 -2.39 -4.37
C GLY A 62 -18.82 -3.50 -3.31
N ILE A 63 -17.65 -4.00 -2.93
CA ILE A 63 -17.49 -4.98 -1.84
C ILE A 63 -17.28 -4.19 -0.55
N ASN A 64 -18.17 -4.34 0.43
CA ASN A 64 -18.05 -3.67 1.72
C ASN A 64 -17.07 -4.41 2.65
N LEU A 65 -16.16 -3.67 3.29
CA LEU A 65 -15.12 -4.22 4.18
C LEU A 65 -15.69 -4.93 5.42
N LYS A 66 -16.83 -4.47 5.96
CA LYS A 66 -17.42 -5.05 7.18
C LYS A 66 -18.29 -6.26 6.86
N GLU A 67 -18.94 -6.28 5.71
CA GLU A 67 -19.83 -7.37 5.29
C GLU A 67 -19.06 -8.55 4.67
N GLU A 68 -18.11 -8.28 3.78
CA GLU A 68 -17.32 -9.31 3.08
C GLU A 68 -15.79 -9.15 3.33
N PRO A 69 -15.30 -9.18 4.58
CA PRO A 69 -13.93 -8.79 4.93
C PRO A 69 -12.84 -9.62 4.25
N ILE A 70 -13.04 -10.93 4.07
CA ILE A 70 -12.06 -11.82 3.43
C ILE A 70 -11.91 -11.47 1.94
N LYS A 71 -13.06 -11.32 1.26
CA LYS A 71 -13.11 -10.95 -0.16
C LYS A 71 -12.54 -9.55 -0.37
N PHE A 72 -12.93 -8.58 0.45
CA PHE A 72 -12.37 -7.23 0.43
C PHE A 72 -10.84 -7.27 0.56
N ARG A 73 -10.31 -7.93 1.60
CA ARG A 73 -8.87 -8.00 1.86
C ARG A 73 -8.10 -8.72 0.74
N SER A 74 -8.72 -9.70 0.08
CA SER A 74 -8.12 -10.37 -1.08
C SER A 74 -7.87 -9.42 -2.26
N LYS A 75 -8.64 -8.33 -2.35
CA LYS A 75 -8.59 -7.34 -3.42
C LYS A 75 -7.73 -6.11 -3.13
N ILE A 76 -7.18 -6.00 -1.92
CA ILE A 76 -6.31 -4.88 -1.55
C ILE A 76 -4.96 -5.36 -1.06
N SER A 77 -3.91 -4.61 -1.37
CA SER A 77 -2.57 -4.82 -0.81
C SER A 77 -2.08 -3.57 -0.09
N PHE A 78 -1.33 -3.76 0.98
CA PHE A 78 -0.81 -2.69 1.81
C PHE A 78 0.65 -2.92 2.15
N ALA A 79 1.51 -1.96 1.78
CA ALA A 79 2.90 -1.88 2.21
C ALA A 79 3.04 -0.73 3.22
N GLU A 80 3.41 -1.06 4.46
CA GLU A 80 3.63 -0.05 5.51
C GLU A 80 4.92 0.76 5.28
N ALA A 81 4.96 1.95 5.89
CA ALA A 81 6.15 2.79 5.88
C ALA A 81 7.35 2.04 6.48
N GLU A 82 7.12 1.41 7.64
CA GLU A 82 8.08 0.59 8.37
C GLU A 82 7.57 -0.85 8.50
N PRO A 83 7.97 -1.76 7.60
CA PRO A 83 7.52 -3.15 7.64
C PRO A 83 8.02 -3.87 8.89
N GLN A 84 7.11 -4.50 9.64
CA GLN A 84 7.43 -5.29 10.82
C GLN A 84 7.22 -6.78 10.52
N TYR A 85 8.31 -7.52 10.34
CA TYR A 85 8.28 -8.97 10.08
C TYR A 85 9.10 -9.73 11.13
N PRO A 86 8.75 -11.01 11.41
CA PRO A 86 9.55 -11.84 12.31
C PRO A 86 11.01 -11.93 11.81
N LEU A 87 11.96 -11.56 12.65
CA LEU A 87 13.38 -11.48 12.24
C LEU A 87 14.01 -12.87 12.01
N PHE A 88 13.41 -13.92 12.54
CA PHE A 88 13.97 -15.27 12.52
C PHE A 88 13.61 -16.09 11.28
N ILE A 89 12.61 -15.67 10.50
CA ILE A 89 12.22 -16.35 9.25
C ILE A 89 13.04 -15.83 8.07
N ALA A 90 13.20 -16.64 7.04
CA ALA A 90 13.80 -16.25 5.77
C ALA A 90 12.83 -15.44 4.89
N GLY A 91 13.37 -14.60 4.01
CA GLY A 91 12.57 -13.83 3.06
C GLY A 91 11.68 -14.72 2.17
N ASN A 92 12.16 -15.90 1.77
CA ASN A 92 11.40 -16.86 0.98
C ASN A 92 10.23 -17.48 1.74
N GLU A 93 10.34 -17.65 3.05
CA GLU A 93 9.26 -18.15 3.90
C GLU A 93 8.14 -17.12 3.98
N LEU A 94 8.50 -15.84 4.19
CA LEU A 94 7.53 -14.74 4.15
C LEU A 94 6.84 -14.65 2.78
N ILE A 95 7.60 -14.72 1.69
CA ILE A 95 7.04 -14.74 0.33
C ILE A 95 6.09 -15.93 0.15
N GLY A 96 6.45 -17.11 0.67
CA GLY A 96 5.61 -18.31 0.66
C GLY A 96 4.26 -18.08 1.33
N PHE A 97 4.25 -17.47 2.52
CA PHE A 97 3.02 -17.11 3.22
C PHE A 97 2.11 -16.20 2.37
N TYR A 98 2.68 -15.16 1.72
CA TYR A 98 1.91 -14.26 0.86
C TYR A 98 1.36 -14.97 -0.39
N ILE A 99 2.13 -15.89 -0.99
CA ILE A 99 1.68 -16.68 -2.14
C ILE A 99 0.45 -17.51 -1.78
N GLU A 100 0.49 -18.23 -0.66
CA GLU A 100 -0.62 -19.06 -0.20
C GLU A 100 -1.85 -18.21 0.13
N ALA A 101 -1.67 -17.14 0.90
CA ALA A 101 -2.75 -16.24 1.30
C ALA A 101 -3.42 -15.55 0.11
N ARG A 102 -2.66 -15.25 -0.96
CA ARG A 102 -3.15 -14.58 -2.17
C ARG A 102 -3.53 -15.54 -3.29
N LYS A 103 -3.34 -16.85 -3.12
CA LYS A 103 -3.49 -17.86 -4.18
C LYS A 103 -2.70 -17.47 -5.45
N ALA A 104 -1.50 -16.94 -5.26
CA ALA A 104 -0.64 -16.46 -6.34
C ALA A 104 0.27 -17.58 -6.87
N GLU A 105 0.95 -17.32 -7.98
CA GLU A 105 1.97 -18.23 -8.51
C GLU A 105 3.35 -17.91 -7.93
N ARG A 106 4.11 -18.94 -7.54
CA ARG A 106 5.51 -18.77 -7.09
C ARG A 106 6.38 -18.04 -8.13
N LYS A 107 6.11 -18.29 -9.42
CA LYS A 107 6.83 -17.65 -10.53
C LYS A 107 6.77 -16.13 -10.46
N GLN A 108 5.59 -15.57 -10.17
CA GLN A 108 5.38 -14.14 -10.02
C GLN A 108 6.26 -13.54 -8.91
N ALA A 109 6.31 -14.21 -7.74
CA ALA A 109 7.15 -13.74 -6.64
C ALA A 109 8.65 -13.78 -6.98
N ASN A 110 9.10 -14.81 -7.71
CA ASN A 110 10.48 -14.91 -8.18
C ASN A 110 10.83 -13.80 -9.19
N GLU A 111 9.90 -13.46 -10.09
CA GLU A 111 10.06 -12.35 -11.02
C GLU A 111 10.22 -11.02 -10.29
N PHE A 112 9.39 -10.74 -9.27
CA PHE A 112 9.54 -9.54 -8.45
C PHE A 112 10.82 -9.54 -7.62
N ALA A 113 11.22 -10.67 -7.05
CA ALA A 113 12.49 -10.78 -6.33
C ALA A 113 13.68 -10.49 -7.23
N ASN A 114 13.68 -10.99 -8.46
CA ASN A 114 14.70 -10.67 -9.46
C ASN A 114 14.64 -9.20 -9.87
N TYR A 115 13.44 -8.68 -10.12
CA TYR A 115 13.20 -7.30 -10.50
C TYR A 115 13.79 -6.32 -9.47
N PHE A 116 13.58 -6.55 -8.19
CA PHE A 116 14.13 -5.72 -7.10
C PHE A 116 15.55 -6.14 -6.64
N GLY A 117 16.17 -7.15 -7.27
CA GLY A 117 17.53 -7.60 -6.96
C GLY A 117 17.67 -8.28 -5.59
N LEU A 118 16.62 -8.95 -5.11
CA LEU A 118 16.56 -9.61 -3.81
C LEU A 118 16.78 -11.13 -3.87
N THR A 119 16.79 -11.73 -5.07
CA THR A 119 16.85 -13.20 -5.26
C THR A 119 17.93 -13.89 -4.44
N ALA A 120 19.17 -13.36 -4.45
CA ALA A 120 20.31 -13.95 -3.75
C ALA A 120 20.19 -13.92 -2.22
N PHE A 121 19.29 -13.09 -1.67
CA PHE A 121 19.13 -12.90 -0.23
C PHE A 121 17.89 -13.59 0.33
N LEU A 122 17.03 -14.17 -0.51
CA LEU A 122 15.74 -14.73 -0.07
C LEU A 122 15.88 -15.89 0.94
N GLN A 123 17.01 -16.59 0.92
CA GLN A 123 17.30 -17.66 1.89
C GLN A 123 17.85 -17.14 3.22
N ASN A 124 18.25 -15.87 3.29
CA ASN A 124 18.73 -15.27 4.52
C ASN A 124 17.55 -14.91 5.42
N LYS A 125 17.77 -15.01 6.74
CA LYS A 125 16.84 -14.54 7.76
C LYS A 125 16.61 -13.04 7.62
N ILE A 126 15.37 -12.60 7.80
CA ILE A 126 14.98 -11.18 7.71
C ILE A 126 15.79 -10.32 8.69
N GLY A 127 16.20 -10.86 9.85
CA GLY A 127 17.04 -10.16 10.82
C GLY A 127 18.41 -9.72 10.31
N SER A 128 18.91 -10.24 9.18
CA SER A 128 20.16 -9.78 8.56
C SER A 128 19.95 -8.76 7.43
N TYR A 129 18.70 -8.40 7.13
CA TYR A 129 18.40 -7.48 6.03
C TYR A 129 18.74 -6.04 6.44
N SER A 130 19.31 -5.28 5.51
CA SER A 130 19.31 -3.82 5.63
C SER A 130 17.89 -3.27 5.56
N SER A 131 17.67 -2.04 6.01
CA SER A 131 16.37 -1.36 5.88
C SER A 131 15.88 -1.32 4.42
N GLY A 132 16.76 -1.03 3.46
CA GLY A 132 16.44 -1.04 2.04
C GLY A 132 16.06 -2.44 1.53
N MET A 133 16.74 -3.50 1.96
CA MET A 133 16.36 -4.88 1.62
C MET A 133 14.99 -5.25 2.20
N LEU A 134 14.74 -4.87 3.46
CA LEU A 134 13.46 -5.10 4.12
C LEU A 134 12.31 -4.36 3.41
N LYS A 135 12.55 -3.12 2.97
CA LYS A 135 11.57 -2.35 2.20
C LYS A 135 11.30 -2.99 0.84
N LYS A 136 12.33 -3.42 0.11
CA LYS A 136 12.17 -4.16 -1.15
C LYS A 136 11.39 -5.47 -0.95
N LEU A 137 11.66 -6.21 0.13
CA LEU A 137 10.92 -7.43 0.47
C LEU A 137 9.43 -7.13 0.70
N SER A 138 9.14 -6.06 1.45
CA SER A 138 7.76 -5.60 1.69
C SER A 138 7.05 -5.21 0.38
N LEU A 139 7.73 -4.51 -0.52
CA LEU A 139 7.19 -4.19 -1.84
C LEU A 139 6.91 -5.47 -2.65
N ILE A 140 7.84 -6.43 -2.70
CA ILE A 140 7.62 -7.73 -3.36
C ILE A 140 6.34 -8.38 -2.79
N CYS A 141 6.23 -8.51 -1.47
CA CYS A 141 5.06 -9.07 -0.80
C CYS A 141 3.77 -8.32 -1.15
N ALA A 142 3.83 -6.99 -1.28
CA ALA A 142 2.68 -6.18 -1.66
C ALA A 142 2.23 -6.38 -3.12
N PHE A 143 3.16 -6.74 -4.02
CA PHE A 143 2.86 -7.00 -5.43
C PHE A 143 2.49 -8.46 -5.75
N ILE A 144 2.65 -9.39 -4.80
CA ILE A 144 2.20 -10.78 -4.95
C ILE A 144 0.66 -10.85 -5.07
N GLY A 145 0.20 -11.64 -6.03
CA GLY A 145 -1.22 -11.82 -6.36
C GLY A 145 -1.69 -10.82 -7.41
N ASN A 146 -2.98 -10.48 -7.34
CA ASN A 146 -3.61 -9.57 -8.30
C ASN A 146 -4.64 -8.65 -7.62
N PRO A 147 -4.25 -7.87 -6.59
CA PRO A 147 -5.15 -6.92 -5.94
C PRO A 147 -5.64 -5.86 -6.94
N ASP A 148 -6.79 -5.28 -6.66
CA ASP A 148 -7.40 -4.21 -7.45
C ASP A 148 -6.90 -2.83 -6.99
N LEU A 149 -6.51 -2.69 -5.72
CA LEU A 149 -5.93 -1.48 -5.13
C LEU A 149 -4.64 -1.79 -4.37
N TYR A 150 -3.59 -1.02 -4.66
CA TYR A 150 -2.32 -1.02 -3.93
C TYR A 150 -2.23 0.23 -3.06
N VAL A 151 -2.08 0.04 -1.76
CA VAL A 151 -1.86 1.12 -0.79
C VAL A 151 -0.40 1.04 -0.35
N LEU A 152 0.40 2.05 -0.67
CA LEU A 152 1.84 2.05 -0.44
C LEU A 152 2.20 3.25 0.43
N ASP A 153 2.54 3.00 1.68
CA ASP A 153 2.91 4.03 2.65
C ASP A 153 4.42 4.28 2.59
N GLU A 154 4.80 5.52 2.26
CA GLU A 154 6.18 5.97 2.10
C GLU A 154 7.04 4.95 1.33
N PRO A 155 6.65 4.52 0.12
CA PRO A 155 7.28 3.35 -0.51
C PRO A 155 8.70 3.63 -1.04
N LEU A 156 9.08 4.90 -1.11
CA LEU A 156 10.35 5.37 -1.65
C LEU A 156 11.43 5.55 -0.57
N ILE A 157 11.07 5.51 0.72
CA ILE A 157 12.05 5.69 1.79
C ILE A 157 12.99 4.48 1.83
N THR A 158 14.26 4.72 2.16
CA THR A 158 15.30 3.70 2.41
C THR A 158 15.72 2.83 1.22
N ILE A 159 15.05 2.91 0.07
CA ILE A 159 15.46 2.22 -1.17
C ILE A 159 16.36 3.13 -2.02
N ASP A 160 17.27 2.52 -2.77
CA ASP A 160 18.15 3.23 -3.71
C ASP A 160 17.38 3.77 -4.93
N VAL A 161 17.99 4.74 -5.63
CA VAL A 161 17.40 5.41 -6.80
C VAL A 161 16.97 4.43 -7.89
N ALA A 162 17.79 3.41 -8.19
CA ALA A 162 17.47 2.43 -9.21
C ALA A 162 16.23 1.58 -8.82
N SER A 163 16.08 1.26 -7.55
CA SER A 163 14.90 0.55 -7.02
C SER A 163 13.64 1.44 -6.99
N ALA A 164 13.80 2.73 -6.73
CA ALA A 164 12.70 3.71 -6.84
C ALA A 164 12.20 3.83 -8.29
N ASP A 165 13.12 3.89 -9.27
CA ASP A 165 12.77 3.94 -10.69
C ASP A 165 12.03 2.69 -11.16
N LYS A 166 12.48 1.53 -10.69
CA LYS A 166 11.78 0.26 -10.88
C LYS A 166 10.38 0.28 -10.27
N LEU A 167 10.22 0.80 -9.06
CA LEU A 167 8.89 0.91 -8.44
C LEU A 167 7.96 1.82 -9.27
N TYR A 168 8.43 2.97 -9.74
CA TYR A 168 7.63 3.86 -10.59
C TYR A 168 7.19 3.18 -11.88
N ALA A 169 8.11 2.47 -12.56
CA ALA A 169 7.81 1.73 -13.77
C ALA A 169 6.75 0.63 -13.51
N LEU A 170 6.87 -0.10 -12.40
CA LEU A 170 5.92 -1.14 -12.01
C LEU A 170 4.53 -0.57 -11.69
N ILE A 171 4.45 0.54 -10.95
CA ILE A 171 3.18 1.23 -10.67
C ILE A 171 2.51 1.64 -11.99
N LYS A 172 3.27 2.24 -12.91
CA LYS A 172 2.76 2.64 -14.23
C LYS A 172 2.24 1.44 -15.02
N GLU A 173 2.99 0.35 -15.08
CA GLU A 173 2.58 -0.89 -15.77
C GLU A 173 1.26 -1.43 -15.21
N LYS A 174 1.14 -1.56 -13.89
CA LYS A 174 -0.07 -2.08 -13.24
C LYS A 174 -1.24 -1.11 -13.36
N SER A 175 -1.01 0.20 -13.33
CA SER A 175 -2.06 1.19 -13.55
C SER A 175 -2.65 1.08 -14.96
N LEU A 176 -1.80 0.87 -15.99
CA LEU A 176 -2.25 0.60 -17.36
C LEU A 176 -3.07 -0.71 -17.47
N GLN A 177 -2.87 -1.66 -16.57
CA GLN A 177 -3.68 -2.88 -16.41
C GLN A 177 -4.97 -2.64 -15.61
N GLY A 178 -5.32 -1.39 -15.31
CA GLY A 178 -6.54 -1.00 -14.62
C GLY A 178 -6.47 -1.07 -13.10
N LYS A 179 -5.27 -1.14 -12.51
CA LYS A 179 -5.10 -1.20 -11.04
C LYS A 179 -5.03 0.21 -10.42
N GLY A 180 -5.61 0.35 -9.23
CA GLY A 180 -5.55 1.59 -8.46
C GLY A 180 -4.34 1.66 -7.53
N PHE A 181 -3.84 2.88 -7.30
CA PHE A 181 -2.73 3.14 -6.40
C PHE A 181 -3.02 4.32 -5.47
N LEU A 182 -2.78 4.10 -4.18
CA LEU A 182 -2.72 5.15 -3.16
C LEU A 182 -1.30 5.18 -2.59
N LEU A 183 -0.59 6.26 -2.85
CA LEU A 183 0.78 6.47 -2.39
C LEU A 183 0.78 7.55 -1.31
N SER A 184 1.53 7.37 -0.24
CA SER A 184 1.96 8.50 0.60
C SER A 184 3.44 8.78 0.34
N SER A 185 3.80 10.05 0.39
CA SER A 185 5.21 10.42 0.46
C SER A 185 5.38 11.78 1.11
N HIS A 186 6.42 11.90 1.94
CA HIS A 186 6.94 13.20 2.40
C HIS A 186 7.80 13.89 1.34
N GLN A 187 8.38 13.12 0.42
CA GLN A 187 9.13 13.63 -0.72
C GLN A 187 8.16 13.91 -1.87
N GLU A 188 8.53 14.84 -2.75
CA GLU A 188 7.74 15.04 -3.96
C GLU A 188 7.82 13.79 -4.84
N VAL A 189 6.65 13.23 -5.14
CA VAL A 189 6.53 12.22 -6.17
C VAL A 189 6.83 12.90 -7.50
N SER A 190 7.90 12.45 -8.17
CA SER A 190 8.35 13.07 -9.42
C SER A 190 7.27 12.91 -10.49
N ASN A 191 6.63 14.02 -10.88
CA ASN A 191 5.61 14.05 -11.93
C ASN A 191 6.14 13.54 -13.28
N ASP A 192 7.45 13.67 -13.52
CA ASP A 192 8.10 13.14 -14.74
C ASP A 192 8.15 11.61 -14.76
N LYS A 193 8.22 10.98 -13.58
CA LYS A 193 8.27 9.52 -13.42
C LYS A 193 6.88 8.90 -13.29
N LEU A 194 5.94 9.62 -12.68
CA LEU A 194 4.60 9.12 -12.39
C LEU A 194 3.55 10.19 -12.66
N LYS A 195 2.70 9.95 -13.67
CA LYS A 195 1.53 10.80 -13.92
C LYS A 195 0.46 10.48 -12.87
N LEU A 196 0.23 11.42 -11.96
CA LEU A 196 -0.81 11.32 -10.94
C LEU A 196 -2.17 11.73 -11.51
N ASP A 197 -3.21 10.97 -11.21
CA ASP A 197 -4.60 11.33 -11.54
C ASP A 197 -5.11 12.43 -10.61
N ASN A 198 -4.69 12.40 -9.35
CA ASN A 198 -4.99 13.46 -8.40
C ASN A 198 -4.03 13.46 -7.20
N VAL A 199 -3.94 14.61 -6.54
CA VAL A 199 -3.23 14.77 -5.27
C VAL A 199 -4.25 15.13 -4.20
N PHE A 200 -4.16 14.46 -3.07
CA PHE A 200 -4.98 14.72 -1.90
C PHE A 200 -4.09 15.12 -0.73
N GLN A 201 -4.67 15.85 0.22
CA GLN A 201 -4.03 16.18 1.48
C GLN A 201 -5.00 15.92 2.63
N ILE A 202 -4.46 15.57 3.80
CA ILE A 202 -5.25 15.61 5.04
C ILE A 202 -5.01 16.94 5.73
N ILE A 203 -6.06 17.75 5.82
CA ILE A 203 -6.08 19.05 6.52
C ILE A 203 -7.25 19.01 7.50
N ASP A 204 -7.00 19.36 8.75
CA ASP A 204 -8.02 19.36 9.82
C ASP A 204 -8.86 18.08 9.86
N LYS A 205 -8.20 16.93 9.68
CA LYS A 205 -8.78 15.58 9.72
C LYS A 205 -9.76 15.27 8.57
N GLN A 206 -9.87 16.17 7.60
CA GLN A 206 -10.60 16.02 6.34
C GLN A 206 -9.65 15.64 5.21
N ILE A 207 -10.17 14.95 4.19
CA ILE A 207 -9.44 14.74 2.94
C ILE A 207 -9.84 15.83 1.97
N VAL A 208 -8.86 16.62 1.52
CA VAL A 208 -9.06 17.69 0.54
C VAL A 208 -8.30 17.37 -0.75
N LYS A 209 -8.88 17.76 -1.89
CA LYS A 209 -8.19 17.74 -3.17
C LYS A 209 -7.24 18.94 -3.22
N HIS A 210 -5.97 18.67 -3.53
CA HIS A 210 -4.95 19.71 -3.73
C HIS A 210 -5.00 20.25 -5.16
#